data_AF-A0A2U1M1L3-F1
#
_entry.id   AF-A0A2U1M1L3-F1
#
_cell.length_a   1.000
_cell.length_b   1.000
_cell.length_c   1.000
_cell.angle_alpha   90.00
_cell.angle_beta   90.00
_cell.angle_gamma   90.00
#
_symmetry.space_group_name_H-M   'P 1'
#
loop_
_entity.id
_entity.type
_entity.pdbx_description
1 polymer ?
#
loop_
_entity_poly.entity_id
_entity_poly.type
_entity_poly.pdbx_seq_one_letter_code
_entity_poly.pdbx_strand_id
1 'polypeptide(L)'
;MKTDYVAAASKLASTFHRRGFTKPTGYFFILVLAYYLGYLSALTKNPSTKTLNHNQPPQSADIDHYQFQTQCANPVPYQLARKIILNRVFNDTSPYMNFPQPHIEPFLRHKRIKGWGSTGAVFENLIRKVKPKVIIEIGTFLGASAIHMAELTRQLGLDTQILCIDDFRGWPDLPSKFKDIKMSALENLCQWGVFGDLIEVDAGHDFHSAWSDINRAYKLLRPGGVIFGHDYFTVADNRGVRRAVNMFARVNGLRVKADGQHWVLESR
;
A
#
# COMPACT_ATOMS: atom_id res chain seq x y z
N MET A 1 -53.71 3.48 83.00
CA MET A 1 -53.33 4.58 83.92
C MET A 1 -51.80 4.61 83.99
N LYS A 2 -51.22 5.82 83.94
CA LYS A 2 -49.84 6.23 83.52
C LYS A 2 -49.71 6.46 82.01
N THR A 3 -50.22 7.57 81.44
CA THR A 3 -49.80 9.00 81.44
C THR A 3 -48.55 9.32 80.65
N ASP A 4 -48.77 10.27 79.73
CA ASP A 4 -47.95 10.86 78.66
C ASP A 4 -46.72 11.68 79.10
N TYR A 5 -46.05 12.24 78.08
CA TYR A 5 -45.26 13.48 77.97
C TYR A 5 -43.95 13.17 77.19
N VAL A 6 -43.59 13.77 76.05
CA VAL A 6 -43.69 15.18 75.61
C VAL A 6 -43.63 15.31 74.06
N ALA A 7 -44.44 16.24 73.54
CA ALA A 7 -44.33 17.15 72.38
C ALA A 7 -43.23 16.92 71.32
N ALA A 8 -43.57 16.78 70.03
CA ALA A 8 -43.91 17.87 69.09
C ALA A 8 -42.78 18.90 68.87
N ALA A 9 -42.03 18.72 67.78
CA ALA A 9 -41.18 19.76 67.18
C ALA A 9 -41.16 19.67 65.64
N SER A 10 -41.62 20.78 65.04
CA SER A 10 -41.36 21.31 63.69
C SER A 10 -41.62 20.45 62.44
N LYS A 11 -42.85 20.58 61.92
CA LYS A 11 -43.14 20.69 60.48
C LYS A 11 -42.46 21.97 59.93
N LEU A 12 -41.37 21.82 59.18
CA LEU A 12 -40.92 22.78 58.15
C LEU A 12 -39.72 22.20 57.40
N ALA A 13 -40.00 21.32 56.43
CA ALA A 13 -39.06 20.98 55.37
C ALA A 13 -39.85 20.85 54.07
N SER A 14 -39.95 22.01 53.41
CA SER A 14 -40.07 22.23 51.98
C SER A 14 -40.30 21.00 51.09
N THR A 15 -41.45 21.02 50.45
CA THR A 15 -41.80 20.29 49.22
C THR A 15 -40.86 20.73 48.09
N PHE A 16 -39.61 20.24 48.07
CA PHE A 16 -38.78 20.25 46.86
C PHE A 16 -39.00 18.94 46.12
N HIS A 17 -40.03 18.93 45.27
CA HIS A 17 -40.23 17.85 44.31
C HIS A 17 -39.09 17.91 43.28
N ARG A 18 -37.99 17.20 43.58
CA ARG A 18 -36.92 16.88 42.63
C ARG A 18 -37.56 16.15 41.46
N ARG A 19 -37.80 16.83 40.34
CA ARG A 19 -37.99 16.16 39.04
C ARG A 19 -36.74 15.34 38.79
N GLY A 20 -36.85 14.03 39.01
CA GLY A 20 -35.77 13.08 38.79
C GLY A 20 -35.35 13.15 37.34
N PHE A 21 -34.09 13.52 37.13
CA PHE A 21 -33.40 13.32 35.86
C PHE A 21 -33.51 11.83 35.51
N THR A 22 -34.32 11.48 34.51
CA THR A 22 -34.35 10.09 34.04
C THR A 22 -33.02 9.78 33.38
N LYS A 23 -32.48 8.58 33.62
CA LYS A 23 -31.20 8.10 33.05
C LYS A 23 -31.01 8.44 31.55
N PRO A 24 -32.01 8.31 30.65
CA PRO A 24 -31.84 8.70 29.24
C PRO A 24 -31.62 10.22 29.03
N THR A 25 -32.25 11.08 29.84
CA THR A 25 -32.04 12.53 29.75
C THR A 25 -30.61 12.91 30.14
N GLY A 26 -30.03 12.22 31.14
CA GLY A 26 -28.62 12.40 31.52
C GLY A 26 -27.66 12.06 30.39
N TYR A 27 -27.87 10.93 29.70
CA TYR A 27 -27.04 10.53 28.56
C TYR A 27 -27.11 11.53 27.39
N PHE A 28 -28.29 12.12 27.13
CA PHE A 28 -28.45 13.15 26.11
C PHE A 28 -27.59 14.38 26.41
N PHE A 29 -27.61 14.88 27.65
CA PHE A 29 -26.77 16.03 28.03
C PHE A 29 -25.28 15.71 28.00
N ILE A 30 -24.88 14.48 28.36
CA ILE A 30 -23.48 14.04 28.25
C ILE A 30 -23.03 14.01 26.78
N LEU A 31 -23.87 13.49 25.86
CA LEU A 31 -23.58 13.47 24.43
C LEU A 31 -23.45 14.87 23.83
N VAL A 32 -24.39 15.77 24.16
CA VAL A 32 -24.36 17.16 23.69
C VAL A 32 -23.13 17.88 24.25
N LEU A 33 -22.80 17.68 25.52
CA LEU A 33 -21.62 18.28 26.14
C LEU A 33 -20.32 17.76 25.51
N ALA A 34 -20.22 16.44 25.27
CA ALA A 34 -19.06 15.85 24.61
C ALA A 34 -18.87 16.37 23.17
N TYR A 35 -19.97 16.48 22.41
CA TYR A 35 -19.95 17.06 21.08
C TYR A 35 -19.49 18.53 21.09
N TYR A 36 -20.03 19.34 22.01
CA TYR A 36 -19.68 20.76 22.11
C TYR A 36 -18.22 20.98 22.55
N LEU A 37 -17.73 20.20 23.51
CA LEU A 37 -16.32 20.23 23.92
C LEU A 37 -15.38 19.78 22.80
N GLY A 38 -15.77 18.76 22.03
CA GLY A 38 -15.03 18.34 20.83
C GLY A 38 -14.98 19.43 19.75
N TYR A 39 -16.11 20.11 19.52
CA TYR A 39 -16.20 21.23 18.57
C TYR A 39 -15.33 22.42 19.00
N LEU A 40 -15.37 22.81 20.27
CA LEU A 40 -14.49 23.87 20.80
C LEU A 40 -13.01 23.49 20.71
N SER A 41 -12.67 22.23 20.97
CA SER A 41 -11.29 21.74 20.81
C SER A 41 -10.81 21.84 19.36
N ALA A 42 -11.69 21.58 18.39
CA ALA A 42 -11.40 21.75 16.97
C ALA A 42 -11.23 23.23 16.58
N LEU A 43 -12.00 24.15 17.16
CA LEU A 43 -11.86 25.59 16.93
C LEU A 43 -10.57 26.18 17.52
N THR A 44 -10.04 25.61 18.61
CA THR A 44 -8.75 26.03 19.18
C THR A 44 -7.53 25.55 18.40
N LYS A 45 -7.71 24.60 17.46
CA LYS A 45 -6.69 24.31 16.44
C LYS A 45 -6.72 25.39 15.38
N ASN A 46 -6.19 26.57 15.72
CA ASN A 46 -5.73 27.50 14.70
C ASN A 46 -4.67 26.79 13.85
N PRO A 47 -4.80 26.77 12.51
CA PRO A 47 -3.67 26.42 11.67
C PRO A 47 -2.62 27.51 11.92
N SER A 48 -1.57 27.20 12.67
CA SER A 48 -0.39 28.04 12.69
C SER A 48 0.09 28.16 11.25
N THR A 49 -0.24 29.29 10.63
CA THR A 49 0.45 29.81 9.46
C THR A 49 1.92 29.94 9.87
N LYS A 50 2.71 28.90 9.59
CA LYS A 50 4.16 29.01 9.62
C LYS A 50 4.53 30.00 8.54
N THR A 51 4.76 31.25 8.94
CA THR A 51 5.53 32.22 8.17
C THR A 51 6.90 31.58 7.90
N LEU A 52 7.15 31.24 6.64
CA LEU A 52 8.44 30.77 6.14
C LEU A 52 9.42 31.96 6.21
N ASN A 53 10.15 32.07 7.31
CA ASN A 53 11.37 32.87 7.35
C ASN A 53 12.43 32.11 6.56
N HIS A 54 12.67 32.59 5.34
CA HIS A 54 13.74 32.12 4.48
C HIS A 54 15.05 32.70 5.00
N ASN A 55 15.74 31.99 5.89
CA ASN A 55 17.18 32.13 6.11
C ASN A 55 17.71 30.94 6.94
N GLN A 56 18.71 30.26 6.37
CA GLN A 56 19.41 29.04 6.80
C GLN A 56 18.72 27.70 6.46
N PRO A 57 19.37 26.83 5.65
CA PRO A 57 18.88 25.49 5.39
C PRO A 57 19.19 24.59 6.60
N PRO A 58 18.21 23.89 7.18
CA PRO A 58 18.50 22.73 7.99
C PRO A 58 19.01 21.63 7.05
N GLN A 59 20.28 21.24 7.19
CA GLN A 59 20.78 19.95 6.67
C GLN A 59 20.14 18.81 7.47
N SER A 60 18.89 18.49 7.15
CA SER A 60 18.38 17.13 7.27
C SER A 60 18.16 16.66 5.86
N ALA A 61 18.80 15.56 5.45
CA ALA A 61 18.49 14.88 4.21
C ALA A 61 17.05 14.37 4.31
N ASP A 62 16.10 15.25 3.99
CA ASP A 62 14.74 14.90 3.66
C ASP A 62 14.87 14.11 2.36
N ILE A 63 14.85 12.78 2.47
CA ILE A 63 14.79 11.90 1.31
C ILE A 63 13.43 12.22 0.69
N ASP A 64 13.42 13.12 -0.28
CA ASP A 64 12.20 13.49 -0.98
C ASP A 64 11.68 12.24 -1.70
N HIS A 65 10.73 11.56 -1.07
CA HIS A 65 10.08 10.36 -1.58
C HIS A 65 9.33 10.58 -2.90
N TYR A 66 9.26 11.83 -3.38
CA TYR A 66 8.65 12.23 -4.64
C TYR A 66 9.68 12.61 -5.72
N GLN A 67 10.97 12.71 -5.36
CA GLN A 67 12.06 12.90 -6.31
C GLN A 67 12.63 11.55 -6.75
N PHE A 68 12.07 11.02 -7.84
CA PHE A 68 12.61 9.86 -8.52
C PHE A 68 13.87 10.26 -9.31
N GLN A 69 14.98 10.57 -8.64
CA GLN A 69 16.22 11.05 -9.29
C GLN A 69 17.23 9.95 -9.61
N THR A 70 16.99 8.71 -9.16
CA THR A 70 17.87 7.58 -9.43
C THR A 70 18.10 7.43 -10.93
N GLN A 71 19.37 7.53 -11.35
CA GLN A 71 19.80 7.21 -12.70
C GLN A 71 20.01 5.70 -12.80
N CYS A 72 19.34 5.07 -13.76
CA CYS A 72 19.49 3.65 -14.00
C CYS A 72 20.77 3.37 -14.77
N ALA A 73 21.36 2.20 -14.53
CA ALA A 73 22.44 1.70 -15.37
C ALA A 73 21.90 1.28 -16.76
N ASN A 74 22.81 1.10 -17.71
CA ASN A 74 22.46 0.60 -19.03
C ASN A 74 21.77 -0.79 -18.93
N PRO A 75 20.74 -1.07 -19.75
CA PRO A 75 20.06 -2.36 -19.72
C PRO A 75 21.01 -3.53 -19.98
N VAL A 76 20.92 -4.55 -19.12
CA VAL A 76 21.62 -5.83 -19.31
C VAL A 76 20.77 -6.80 -20.15
N PRO A 77 21.39 -7.79 -20.82
CA PRO A 77 20.65 -8.90 -21.42
C PRO A 77 19.76 -9.61 -20.40
N TYR A 78 18.51 -9.93 -20.79
CA TYR A 78 17.52 -10.48 -19.86
C TYR A 78 17.97 -11.79 -19.20
N GLN A 79 18.75 -12.61 -19.92
CA GLN A 79 19.31 -13.87 -19.43
C GLN A 79 20.24 -13.68 -18.21
N LEU A 80 20.80 -12.48 -18.03
CA LEU A 80 21.66 -12.17 -16.91
C LEU A 80 20.89 -11.70 -15.67
N ALA A 81 19.59 -11.38 -15.79
CA ALA A 81 18.80 -10.84 -14.68
C ALA A 81 18.86 -11.72 -13.43
N ARG A 82 18.54 -13.02 -13.55
CA ARG A 82 18.64 -13.98 -12.45
C ARG A 82 20.05 -14.04 -11.86
N LYS A 83 21.10 -14.11 -12.69
CA LYS A 83 22.48 -14.21 -12.23
C LYS A 83 22.89 -12.97 -11.42
N ILE A 84 22.54 -11.78 -11.92
CA ILE A 84 22.83 -10.51 -11.25
C ILE A 84 22.13 -10.45 -9.88
N ILE A 85 20.84 -10.84 -9.81
CA ILE A 85 20.09 -10.84 -8.56
C ILE A 85 20.70 -11.83 -7.56
N LEU A 86 21.02 -13.06 -7.99
CA LEU A 86 21.66 -14.04 -7.12
C LEU A 86 23.02 -13.55 -6.61
N ASN A 87 23.86 -12.98 -7.47
CA ASN A 87 25.14 -12.41 -7.09
C ASN A 87 25.00 -11.30 -6.04
N ARG A 88 24.09 -10.34 -6.29
CA ARG A 88 23.94 -9.13 -5.48
C ARG A 88 23.22 -9.35 -4.15
N VAL A 89 22.27 -10.30 -4.11
CA VAL A 89 21.40 -10.52 -2.95
C VAL A 89 21.81 -11.75 -2.14
N PHE A 90 22.30 -12.80 -2.81
CA PHE A 90 22.53 -14.11 -2.19
C PHE A 90 23.95 -14.66 -2.42
N ASN A 91 24.92 -13.80 -2.79
CA ASN A 91 26.30 -14.19 -3.06
C ASN A 91 26.40 -15.41 -4.01
N ASP A 92 25.68 -15.35 -5.14
CA ASP A 92 25.59 -16.39 -6.19
C ASP A 92 24.96 -17.73 -5.76
N THR A 93 24.47 -17.83 -4.53
CA THR A 93 23.81 -19.05 -4.03
C THR A 93 22.30 -18.91 -4.13
N SER A 94 21.63 -19.80 -4.86
CA SER A 94 20.16 -19.76 -4.92
C SER A 94 19.55 -20.12 -3.56
N PRO A 95 18.65 -19.29 -3.00
CA PRO A 95 18.00 -19.56 -1.71
C PRO A 95 17.07 -20.79 -1.77
N TYR A 96 16.75 -21.26 -2.97
CA TYR A 96 15.97 -22.47 -3.21
C TYR A 96 16.81 -23.75 -3.32
N MET A 97 18.15 -23.64 -3.29
CA MET A 97 18.99 -24.83 -3.22
C MET A 97 18.67 -25.59 -1.93
N ASN A 98 18.34 -26.87 -2.06
CA ASN A 98 17.94 -27.73 -0.94
C ASN A 98 16.71 -27.19 -0.17
N PHE A 99 15.79 -26.50 -0.85
CA PHE A 99 14.51 -26.13 -0.25
C PHE A 99 13.49 -27.29 -0.38
N PRO A 100 12.71 -27.60 0.67
CA PRO A 100 12.79 -27.03 2.01
C PRO A 100 13.98 -27.57 2.81
N GLN A 101 14.51 -26.74 3.70
CA GLN A 101 15.43 -27.22 4.73
C GLN A 101 14.68 -28.20 5.67
N PRO A 102 15.31 -29.28 6.17
CA PRO A 102 14.61 -30.29 6.98
C PRO A 102 13.88 -29.72 8.21
N HIS A 103 14.40 -28.64 8.79
CA HIS A 103 13.76 -27.97 9.93
C HIS A 103 12.58 -27.06 9.54
N ILE A 104 12.42 -26.71 8.26
CA ILE A 104 11.32 -25.89 7.72
C ILE A 104 10.20 -26.77 7.16
N GLU A 105 10.52 -27.98 6.68
CA GLU A 105 9.58 -28.90 6.04
C GLU A 105 8.27 -29.12 6.84
N PRO A 106 8.29 -29.33 8.17
CA PRO A 106 7.06 -29.50 8.96
C PRO A 106 6.17 -28.26 9.02
N PHE A 107 6.73 -27.08 8.76
CA PHE A 107 6.02 -25.80 8.79
C PHE A 107 5.46 -25.40 7.42
N LEU A 108 5.81 -26.12 6.35
CA LEU A 108 5.31 -25.83 5.01
C LEU A 108 3.80 -26.09 4.91
N ARG A 109 3.09 -25.09 4.38
CA ARG A 109 1.66 -25.20 4.09
C ARG A 109 1.47 -25.69 2.66
N HIS A 110 0.89 -26.86 2.51
CA HIS A 110 0.72 -27.53 1.22
C HIS A 110 -0.24 -26.81 0.25
N LYS A 111 -1.16 -25.98 0.74
CA LYS A 111 -2.17 -25.34 -0.11
C LYS A 111 -2.67 -24.02 0.46
N ARG A 112 -1.90 -22.96 0.25
CA ARG A 112 -2.37 -21.60 0.55
C ARG A 112 -1.87 -20.61 -0.50
N ILE A 113 -2.29 -20.83 -1.75
CA ILE A 113 -2.23 -19.78 -2.77
C ILE A 113 -3.55 -19.01 -2.65
N LYS A 114 -3.46 -17.74 -2.26
CA LYS A 114 -4.58 -16.80 -2.27
C LYS A 114 -4.13 -15.53 -2.97
N GLY A 115 -5.01 -15.00 -3.80
CA GLY A 115 -4.90 -13.68 -4.41
C GLY A 115 -6.27 -13.25 -4.88
N TRP A 116 -6.44 -11.94 -5.03
CA TRP A 116 -7.67 -11.32 -5.51
C TRP A 116 -7.39 -10.75 -6.90
N GLY A 117 -8.32 -10.90 -7.83
CA GLY A 117 -8.13 -10.39 -9.20
C GLY A 117 -7.05 -11.11 -10.04
N SER A 118 -6.28 -12.03 -9.46
CA SER A 118 -5.06 -12.61 -10.04
C SER A 118 -5.24 -13.47 -11.30
N THR A 119 -6.48 -13.76 -11.71
CA THR A 119 -6.80 -14.60 -12.88
C THR A 119 -7.68 -13.89 -13.92
N GLY A 120 -7.70 -12.55 -13.91
CA GLY A 120 -8.44 -11.77 -14.91
C GLY A 120 -7.94 -11.97 -16.35
N ALA A 121 -8.80 -11.74 -17.34
CA ALA A 121 -8.46 -11.87 -18.77
C ALA A 121 -7.31 -10.94 -19.20
N VAL A 122 -7.11 -9.82 -18.49
CA VAL A 122 -6.02 -8.87 -18.73
C VAL A 122 -4.65 -9.54 -18.76
N PHE A 123 -4.39 -10.53 -17.89
CA PHE A 123 -3.08 -11.19 -17.81
C PHE A 123 -2.75 -11.93 -19.11
N GLU A 124 -3.67 -12.77 -19.59
CA GLU A 124 -3.48 -13.52 -20.83
C GLU A 124 -3.39 -12.57 -22.03
N ASN A 125 -4.27 -11.57 -22.10
CA ASN A 125 -4.27 -10.59 -23.17
C ASN A 125 -2.93 -9.85 -23.28
N LEU A 126 -2.40 -9.40 -22.13
CA LEU A 126 -1.12 -8.68 -22.09
C LEU A 126 0.07 -9.60 -22.37
N ILE A 127 0.11 -10.82 -21.82
CA ILE A 127 1.21 -11.77 -22.08
C ILE A 127 1.23 -12.17 -23.57
N ARG A 128 0.07 -12.43 -24.19
CA ARG A 128 -0.01 -12.73 -25.63
C ARG A 128 0.45 -11.56 -26.50
N LYS A 129 0.10 -10.33 -26.11
CA LYS A 129 0.47 -9.11 -26.81
C LYS A 129 1.97 -8.82 -26.69
N VAL A 130 2.50 -8.82 -25.47
CA VAL A 130 3.86 -8.36 -25.15
C VAL A 130 4.89 -9.47 -25.40
N LYS A 131 4.53 -10.74 -25.19
CA LYS A 131 5.46 -11.89 -25.20
C LYS A 131 6.72 -11.61 -24.35
N PRO A 132 6.57 -11.25 -23.07
CA PRO A 132 7.63 -10.67 -22.26
C PRO A 132 8.78 -11.65 -22.01
N LYS A 133 10.02 -11.14 -22.01
CA LYS A 133 11.21 -11.87 -21.53
C LYS A 133 11.38 -11.70 -20.03
N VAL A 134 11.01 -10.53 -19.50
CA VAL A 134 11.00 -10.25 -18.06
C VAL A 134 9.65 -9.65 -17.68
N ILE A 135 9.00 -10.29 -16.71
CA ILE A 135 7.87 -9.74 -15.97
C ILE A 135 8.37 -9.28 -14.60
N ILE A 136 8.00 -8.09 -14.16
CA ILE A 136 8.23 -7.62 -12.78
C ILE A 136 6.88 -7.48 -12.10
N GLU A 137 6.68 -8.12 -10.96
CA GLU A 137 5.45 -8.02 -10.15
C GLU A 137 5.80 -7.32 -8.84
N ILE A 138 5.08 -6.24 -8.53
CA ILE A 138 5.26 -5.44 -7.32
C ILE A 138 4.04 -5.66 -6.45
N GLY A 139 4.22 -6.34 -5.31
CA GLY A 139 3.12 -6.87 -4.50
C GLY A 139 2.75 -8.30 -4.90
N THR A 140 3.61 -9.25 -4.53
CA THR A 140 3.45 -10.68 -4.87
C THR A 140 2.56 -11.42 -3.88
N PHE A 141 2.56 -11.01 -2.61
CA PHE A 141 1.88 -11.68 -1.49
C PHE A 141 2.15 -13.20 -1.45
N LEU A 142 1.15 -14.03 -1.72
CA LEU A 142 1.25 -15.50 -1.75
C LEU A 142 1.46 -16.05 -3.18
N GLY A 143 1.66 -15.18 -4.17
CA GLY A 143 2.10 -15.52 -5.53
C GLY A 143 1.00 -16.01 -6.47
N ALA A 144 -0.27 -15.69 -6.22
CA ALA A 144 -1.37 -16.15 -7.09
C ALA A 144 -1.27 -15.63 -8.53
N SER A 145 -1.00 -14.33 -8.70
CA SER A 145 -0.79 -13.66 -10.00
C SER A 145 0.51 -14.14 -10.64
N ALA A 146 1.62 -14.16 -9.92
CA ALA A 146 2.89 -14.73 -10.38
C ALA A 146 2.76 -16.16 -10.94
N ILE A 147 2.08 -17.06 -10.21
CA ILE A 147 1.88 -18.46 -10.65
C ILE A 147 1.00 -18.48 -11.90
N HIS A 148 -0.07 -17.69 -11.94
CA HIS A 148 -0.92 -17.60 -13.12
C HIS A 148 -0.17 -17.10 -14.35
N MET A 149 0.66 -16.05 -14.21
CA MET A 149 1.53 -15.56 -15.28
C MET A 149 2.57 -16.60 -15.71
N ALA A 150 3.13 -17.37 -14.77
CA ALA A 150 4.05 -18.47 -15.08
C ALA A 150 3.36 -19.60 -15.87
N GLU A 151 2.11 -19.93 -15.54
CA GLU A 151 1.32 -20.91 -16.27
C GLU A 151 1.01 -20.44 -17.70
N LEU A 152 0.59 -19.18 -17.86
CA LEU A 152 0.29 -18.58 -19.17
C LEU A 152 1.55 -18.52 -20.06
N THR A 153 2.66 -18.03 -19.54
CA THR A 153 3.93 -17.96 -20.29
C THR A 153 4.42 -19.35 -20.72
N ARG A 154 4.29 -20.35 -19.83
CA ARG A 154 4.60 -21.75 -20.14
C ARG A 154 3.69 -22.32 -21.24
N GLN A 155 2.39 -22.09 -21.16
CA GLN A 155 1.42 -22.53 -22.18
C GLN A 155 1.72 -21.94 -23.56
N LEU A 156 2.26 -20.72 -23.59
CA LEU A 156 2.63 -20.01 -24.82
C LEU A 156 4.05 -20.33 -25.31
N GLY A 157 4.80 -21.20 -24.62
CA GLY A 157 6.18 -21.55 -24.98
C GLY A 157 7.17 -20.39 -24.85
N LEU A 158 6.90 -19.44 -23.95
CA LEU A 158 7.76 -18.28 -23.73
C LEU A 158 8.88 -18.60 -22.72
N ASP A 159 10.10 -18.21 -23.08
CA ASP A 159 11.24 -18.15 -22.15
C ASP A 159 11.18 -16.83 -21.35
N THR A 160 10.33 -16.82 -20.32
CA THR A 160 10.03 -15.65 -19.49
C THR A 160 10.57 -15.82 -18.07
N GLN A 161 11.22 -14.79 -17.54
CA GLN A 161 11.56 -14.67 -16.13
C GLN A 161 10.54 -13.78 -15.41
N ILE A 162 10.04 -14.20 -14.25
CA ILE A 162 9.14 -13.41 -13.41
C ILE A 162 9.89 -13.01 -12.14
N LEU A 163 9.99 -11.70 -11.90
CA LEU A 163 10.64 -11.11 -10.73
C LEU A 163 9.56 -10.63 -9.76
N CYS A 164 9.35 -11.41 -8.70
CA CYS A 164 8.41 -11.10 -7.62
C CYS A 164 9.06 -10.19 -6.58
N ILE A 165 8.53 -8.99 -6.40
CA ILE A 165 9.02 -7.96 -5.48
C ILE A 165 7.97 -7.71 -4.40
N ASP A 166 8.28 -8.17 -3.20
CA ASP A 166 7.43 -8.01 -2.02
C ASP A 166 8.30 -7.99 -0.76
N ASP A 167 7.79 -7.38 0.31
CA ASP A 167 8.42 -7.49 1.63
C ASP A 167 7.95 -8.74 2.40
N PHE A 168 6.93 -9.43 1.88
CA PHE A 168 6.27 -10.63 2.39
C PHE A 168 5.72 -10.49 3.81
N ARG A 169 5.55 -9.26 4.29
CA ARG A 169 4.98 -8.92 5.60
C ARG A 169 3.51 -8.50 5.48
N GLY A 170 3.05 -8.26 4.24
CA GLY A 170 1.74 -7.69 3.94
C GLY A 170 1.74 -6.17 4.06
N TRP A 171 0.62 -5.54 3.69
CA TRP A 171 0.45 -4.08 3.77
C TRP A 171 -0.14 -3.63 5.13
N PRO A 172 0.65 -3.13 6.11
CA PRO A 172 0.12 -2.48 7.30
C PRO A 172 -0.07 -0.97 7.11
N ASP A 173 -1.15 -0.41 7.66
CA ASP A 173 -1.37 1.03 7.87
C ASP A 173 -0.41 1.61 8.96
N LEU A 174 0.91 1.40 8.87
CA LEU A 174 1.85 1.81 9.93
C LEU A 174 3.10 2.53 9.42
N PRO A 175 3.09 3.88 9.42
CA PRO A 175 4.22 4.72 9.00
C PRO A 175 5.44 4.71 9.94
N SER A 176 5.39 4.08 11.12
CA SER A 176 6.30 4.43 12.22
C SER A 176 7.51 3.52 12.44
N LYS A 177 7.69 2.40 11.71
CA LYS A 177 8.73 1.40 12.04
C LYS A 177 9.88 1.23 11.06
N PHE A 178 9.93 1.95 9.94
CA PHE A 178 10.90 1.64 8.87
C PHE A 178 11.72 2.86 8.41
N LYS A 179 12.51 3.43 9.33
CA LYS A 179 13.51 4.46 9.01
C LYS A 179 14.78 3.92 8.34
N ASP A 180 14.98 2.59 8.34
CA ASP A 180 16.26 1.97 7.96
C ASP A 180 16.27 1.30 6.58
N ILE A 181 15.20 1.41 5.77
CA ILE A 181 15.22 0.94 4.38
C ILE A 181 15.99 1.97 3.55
N LYS A 182 17.29 1.72 3.35
CA LYS A 182 18.20 2.64 2.64
C LYS A 182 17.87 2.81 1.15
N MET A 183 17.28 1.79 0.51
CA MET A 183 16.95 1.80 -0.92
C MET A 183 15.89 0.75 -1.26
N SER A 184 14.94 1.06 -2.14
CA SER A 184 13.91 0.12 -2.59
C SER A 184 14.47 -0.97 -3.51
N ALA A 185 13.78 -2.11 -3.59
CA ALA A 185 14.13 -3.16 -4.55
C ALA A 185 14.09 -2.66 -6.01
N LEU A 186 13.16 -1.75 -6.36
CA LEU A 186 13.05 -1.19 -7.70
C LEU A 186 14.23 -0.27 -8.06
N GLU A 187 14.76 0.48 -7.10
CA GLU A 187 15.99 1.27 -7.30
C GLU A 187 17.21 0.39 -7.51
N ASN A 188 17.30 -0.73 -6.77
CA ASN A 188 18.35 -1.73 -7.00
C ASN A 188 18.28 -2.28 -8.43
N LEU A 189 17.10 -2.72 -8.90
CA LEU A 189 16.93 -3.20 -10.27
C LEU A 189 17.36 -2.15 -11.30
N CYS A 190 16.98 -0.88 -11.09
CA CYS A 190 17.36 0.26 -11.92
C CYS A 190 18.90 0.44 -11.96
N GLN A 191 19.57 0.42 -10.82
CA GLN A 191 21.02 0.54 -10.74
C GLN A 191 21.77 -0.68 -11.30
N TRP A 192 21.13 -1.85 -11.31
CA TRP A 192 21.71 -3.08 -11.86
C TRP A 192 21.40 -3.27 -13.35
N GLY A 193 20.63 -2.36 -13.95
CA GLY A 193 20.26 -2.42 -15.36
C GLY A 193 19.26 -3.55 -15.67
N VAL A 194 18.47 -3.98 -14.69
CA VAL A 194 17.44 -5.02 -14.85
C VAL A 194 16.09 -4.34 -15.10
N PHE A 195 15.55 -4.55 -16.31
CA PHE A 195 14.33 -3.92 -16.79
C PHE A 195 13.30 -4.96 -17.23
N GLY A 196 12.00 -4.64 -17.10
CA GLY A 196 10.86 -5.48 -17.44
C GLY A 196 10.21 -5.08 -18.78
N ASP A 197 9.63 -6.06 -19.46
CA ASP A 197 8.78 -5.85 -20.65
C ASP A 197 7.30 -5.68 -20.26
N LEU A 198 6.88 -6.38 -19.20
CA LEU A 198 5.56 -6.30 -18.60
C LEU A 198 5.73 -6.10 -17.09
N ILE A 199 5.12 -5.07 -16.52
CA ILE A 199 5.25 -4.77 -15.09
C ILE A 199 3.86 -4.67 -14.45
N GLU A 200 3.63 -5.47 -13.41
CA GLU A 200 2.43 -5.44 -12.58
C GLU A 200 2.68 -4.64 -11.30
N VAL A 201 1.76 -3.74 -10.95
CA VAL A 201 1.76 -3.00 -9.68
C VAL A 201 0.48 -3.32 -8.90
N ASP A 202 0.62 -4.11 -7.83
CA ASP A 202 -0.47 -4.57 -6.95
C ASP A 202 0.00 -4.63 -5.47
N ALA A 203 0.62 -3.55 -4.98
CA ALA A 203 1.19 -3.46 -3.63
C ALA A 203 0.37 -2.56 -2.70
N GLY A 204 0.70 -1.27 -2.61
CA GLY A 204 0.04 -0.32 -1.72
C GLY A 204 -1.20 0.33 -2.35
N HIS A 205 -2.28 0.46 -1.58
CA HIS A 205 -3.56 0.93 -2.12
C HIS A 205 -3.84 2.42 -1.84
N ASP A 206 -3.03 3.07 -1.00
CA ASP A 206 -3.10 4.52 -0.80
C ASP A 206 -2.38 5.29 -1.93
N PHE A 207 -2.70 6.57 -2.06
CA PHE A 207 -2.16 7.41 -3.14
C PHE A 207 -0.64 7.47 -3.16
N HIS A 208 0.03 7.63 -2.02
CA HIS A 208 1.47 7.90 -1.97
C HIS A 208 2.27 6.67 -2.33
N SER A 209 1.86 5.52 -1.82
CA SER A 209 2.49 4.24 -2.10
C SER A 209 2.29 3.84 -3.56
N ALA A 210 1.04 3.88 -4.06
CA ALA A 210 0.75 3.62 -5.46
C ALA A 210 1.50 4.59 -6.39
N TRP A 211 1.54 5.89 -6.05
CA TRP A 211 2.30 6.88 -6.81
C TRP A 211 3.79 6.55 -6.87
N SER A 212 4.40 6.20 -5.74
CA SER A 212 5.81 5.82 -5.68
C SER A 212 6.09 4.57 -6.51
N ASP A 213 5.29 3.53 -6.36
CA ASP A 213 5.49 2.26 -7.08
C ASP A 213 5.31 2.45 -8.58
N ILE A 214 4.27 3.15 -9.03
CA ILE A 214 4.04 3.43 -10.46
C ILE A 214 5.23 4.19 -11.07
N ASN A 215 5.73 5.23 -10.42
CA ASN A 215 6.85 6.02 -10.94
C ASN A 215 8.15 5.20 -10.99
N ARG A 216 8.44 4.40 -9.96
CA ARG A 216 9.62 3.53 -9.92
C ARG A 216 9.51 2.38 -10.93
N ALA A 217 8.35 1.77 -11.04
CA ALA A 217 8.04 0.73 -12.01
C ALA A 217 8.19 1.22 -13.46
N TYR A 218 7.65 2.41 -13.76
CA TYR A 218 7.73 2.96 -15.12
C TYR A 218 9.16 3.24 -15.57
N LYS A 219 10.07 3.59 -14.64
CA LYS A 219 11.51 3.70 -14.96
C LYS A 219 12.17 2.38 -15.32
N LEU A 220 11.64 1.26 -14.83
CA LEU A 220 12.11 -0.08 -15.13
C LEU A 220 11.48 -0.67 -16.39
N LEU A 221 10.55 0.05 -17.03
CA LEU A 221 9.83 -0.42 -18.20
C LEU A 221 10.68 -0.24 -19.46
N ARG A 222 10.87 -1.33 -20.21
CA ARG A 222 11.52 -1.27 -21.53
C ARG A 222 10.65 -0.51 -22.54
N PRO A 223 11.26 0.14 -23.56
CA PRO A 223 10.51 0.73 -24.67
C PRO A 223 9.54 -0.28 -25.31
N GLY A 224 8.30 0.14 -25.57
CA GLY A 224 7.22 -0.73 -26.04
C GLY A 224 6.62 -1.69 -25.00
N GLY A 225 7.12 -1.66 -23.76
CA GLY A 225 6.58 -2.42 -22.65
C GLY A 225 5.22 -1.93 -22.15
N VAL A 226 4.60 -2.73 -21.29
CA VAL A 226 3.32 -2.40 -20.66
C VAL A 226 3.45 -2.42 -19.15
N ILE A 227 2.91 -1.39 -18.49
CA ILE A 227 2.69 -1.39 -17.04
C ILE A 227 1.20 -1.50 -16.78
N PHE A 228 0.82 -2.38 -15.87
CA PHE A 228 -0.56 -2.59 -15.46
C PHE A 228 -0.62 -2.82 -13.95
N GLY A 229 -1.82 -2.82 -13.39
CA GLY A 229 -2.00 -3.07 -11.96
C GLY A 229 -3.46 -3.22 -11.60
N HIS A 230 -3.75 -3.55 -10.35
CA HIS A 230 -5.11 -3.81 -9.85
C HIS A 230 -5.71 -2.59 -9.13
N ASP A 231 -6.85 -2.78 -8.47
CA ASP A 231 -7.49 -1.82 -7.56
C ASP A 231 -7.89 -0.47 -8.17
N TYR A 232 -8.12 -0.44 -9.48
CA TYR A 232 -8.54 0.77 -10.17
C TYR A 232 -9.98 1.20 -9.81
N PHE A 233 -10.87 0.27 -9.45
CA PHE A 233 -12.24 0.57 -9.03
C PHE A 233 -12.59 0.05 -7.62
N THR A 234 -11.82 0.48 -6.63
CA THR A 234 -12.11 0.24 -5.20
C THR A 234 -13.04 1.29 -4.58
N VAL A 235 -13.62 0.95 -3.42
CA VAL A 235 -14.48 1.82 -2.58
C VAL A 235 -13.77 3.06 -2.03
N ALA A 236 -12.44 3.14 -2.12
CA ALA A 236 -11.69 4.33 -1.71
C ALA A 236 -11.91 5.55 -2.65
N ASP A 237 -12.63 5.36 -3.77
CA ASP A 237 -12.86 6.34 -4.83
C ASP A 237 -11.54 6.90 -5.42
N ASN A 238 -11.56 8.14 -5.94
CA ASN A 238 -10.40 8.88 -6.45
C ASN A 238 -9.39 9.29 -5.35
N ARG A 239 -9.20 8.49 -4.28
CA ARG A 239 -8.25 8.80 -3.20
C ARG A 239 -7.03 7.89 -3.14
N GLY A 240 -7.09 6.70 -3.74
CA GLY A 240 -6.00 5.71 -3.75
C GLY A 240 -5.39 5.52 -5.14
N VAL A 241 -5.23 4.26 -5.53
CA VAL A 241 -4.64 3.80 -6.79
C VAL A 241 -5.14 4.56 -8.02
N ARG A 242 -6.47 4.67 -8.21
CA ARG A 242 -7.04 5.37 -9.38
C ARG A 242 -6.50 6.79 -9.55
N ARG A 243 -6.37 7.54 -8.45
CA ARG A 243 -5.86 8.92 -8.49
C ARG A 243 -4.40 8.94 -8.89
N ALA A 244 -3.58 8.05 -8.34
CA ALA A 244 -2.17 7.92 -8.69
C ALA A 244 -2.00 7.59 -10.18
N VAL A 245 -2.73 6.59 -10.68
CA VAL A 245 -2.72 6.18 -12.10
C VAL A 245 -3.14 7.32 -13.02
N ASN A 246 -4.26 7.99 -12.72
CA ASN A 246 -4.78 9.09 -13.55
C ASN A 246 -3.84 10.30 -13.57
N MET A 247 -3.25 10.63 -12.42
CA MET A 247 -2.26 11.70 -12.33
C MET A 247 -1.00 11.33 -13.12
N PHE A 248 -0.51 10.10 -12.97
CA PHE A 248 0.69 9.63 -13.65
C PHE A 248 0.52 9.62 -15.16
N ALA A 249 -0.61 9.10 -15.64
CA ALA A 249 -0.96 9.08 -17.06
C ALA A 249 -1.06 10.50 -17.63
N ARG A 250 -1.67 11.44 -16.89
CA ARG A 250 -1.76 12.84 -17.31
C ARG A 250 -0.38 13.49 -17.44
N VAL A 251 0.49 13.32 -16.44
CA VAL A 251 1.84 13.90 -16.43
C VAL A 251 2.70 13.34 -17.57
N ASN A 252 2.54 12.06 -17.90
CA ASN A 252 3.33 11.39 -18.93
C ASN A 252 2.65 11.35 -20.32
N GLY A 253 1.50 11.99 -20.49
CA GLY A 253 0.74 11.99 -21.75
C GLY A 253 0.32 10.58 -22.20
N LEU A 254 0.02 9.70 -21.26
CA LEU A 254 -0.42 8.31 -21.50
C LEU A 254 -1.94 8.21 -21.39
N ARG A 255 -2.50 7.17 -22.02
CA ARG A 255 -3.93 6.86 -21.93
C ARG A 255 -4.13 5.64 -21.03
N VAL A 256 -4.92 5.82 -19.96
CA VAL A 256 -5.37 4.71 -19.11
C VAL A 256 -6.38 3.87 -19.88
N LYS A 257 -6.15 2.56 -19.95
CA LYS A 257 -7.16 1.57 -20.34
C LYS A 257 -7.54 0.77 -19.11
N ALA A 258 -8.83 0.53 -18.91
CA ALA A 258 -9.31 -0.28 -17.80
C ALA A 258 -9.85 -1.63 -18.31
N ASP A 259 -9.56 -2.69 -17.57
CA ASP A 259 -10.07 -4.04 -17.81
C ASP A 259 -10.48 -4.66 -16.46
N GLY A 260 -11.79 -4.64 -16.17
CA GLY A 260 -12.31 -4.96 -14.85
C GLY A 260 -11.72 -4.04 -13.76
N GLN A 261 -11.09 -4.62 -12.74
CA GLN A 261 -10.39 -3.88 -11.69
C GLN A 261 -8.96 -3.46 -12.07
N HIS A 262 -8.47 -3.89 -13.23
CA HIS A 262 -7.11 -3.58 -13.66
C HIS A 262 -7.05 -2.30 -14.49
N TRP A 263 -5.94 -1.59 -14.35
CA TRP A 263 -5.55 -0.47 -15.20
C TRP A 263 -4.34 -0.86 -16.02
N VAL A 264 -4.22 -0.30 -17.22
CA VAL A 264 -3.15 -0.58 -18.18
C VAL A 264 -2.65 0.73 -18.78
N LEU A 265 -1.33 0.89 -18.82
CA LEU A 265 -0.61 1.95 -19.51
C LEU A 265 0.43 1.33 -20.43
N GLU A 266 0.44 1.76 -21.69
CA GLU A 266 1.39 1.29 -22.70
C GLU A 266 2.45 2.37 -22.88
N SER A 267 3.73 2.01 -22.78
CA SER A 267 4.80 2.94 -23.13
C SER A 267 4.80 3.17 -24.64
N ARG A 268 5.22 4.37 -25.03
CA ARG A 268 5.32 4.74 -26.45
C ARG A 268 6.55 4.12 -27.09
#